data_AF-K7N1H1-F1
#
_entry.id   AF-K7N1H1-F1
#
_cell.length_a   1.000
_cell.length_b   1.000
_cell.length_c   1.000
_cell.angle_alpha   90.00
_cell.angle_beta   90.00
_cell.angle_gamma   90.00
#
_symmetry.space_group_name_H-M   'P 1'
#
loop_
_entity.id
_entity.type
_entity.pdbx_description
1 polymer ?
#
loop_
_entity_poly.entity_id
_entity_poly.type
_entity_poly.pdbx_seq_one_letter_code
_entity_poly.pdbx_strand_id
1 'polypeptide(L)'
;MYDFFHKWLVDHPEFRSNPLYIGGGSYSGIVVLPLVQKVYEDYETGRSPILNIQGLVLASPRLDSFMDNNTKVEFAHQRTLISNELYESIKSNCNGDYVNLDPNNTKCMSDYEAYTELVRYINEYQILEPSCVIAPKENQRILSQELNYIHQTKFRCRDDLYAIGELWANDPHVQKALQVREGTKDHFQRCNRSAAYTWNVPSVVQYLHNLTNTNMRSLIYCTDLDMSIPYLSSLSIVKSLNLKFDMTWHPWFVDGQVAGLV
;
A
#
# COMPACT_ATOMS: atom_id res chain seq x y z
N MET A 1 6.39 16.72 -5.82
CA MET A 1 4.97 16.66 -5.38
C MET A 1 4.55 17.94 -4.69
N TYR A 2 5.22 18.36 -3.63
CA TYR A 2 4.96 19.64 -2.95
C TYR A 2 4.87 20.84 -3.93
N ASP A 3 5.90 21.05 -4.76
CA ASP A 3 5.89 22.14 -5.75
C ASP A 3 4.80 22.00 -6.81
N PHE A 4 4.44 20.75 -7.14
CA PHE A 4 3.39 20.48 -8.11
C PHE A 4 2.04 20.97 -7.57
N PHE A 5 1.71 20.70 -6.30
CA PHE A 5 0.45 21.18 -5.72
C PHE A 5 0.35 22.70 -5.70
N HIS A 6 1.43 23.41 -5.37
CA HIS A 6 1.43 24.87 -5.38
C HIS A 6 1.26 25.42 -6.79
N LYS A 7 2.01 24.90 -7.78
CA LYS A 7 1.88 25.32 -9.18
C LYS A 7 0.49 25.00 -9.73
N TRP A 8 -0.02 23.80 -9.46
CA TRP A 8 -1.34 23.38 -9.90
C TRP A 8 -2.43 24.31 -9.35
N LEU A 9 -2.36 24.71 -8.08
CA LEU A 9 -3.34 25.63 -7.48
C LEU A 9 -3.20 27.08 -7.96
N VAL A 10 -2.02 27.49 -8.45
CA VAL A 10 -1.86 28.76 -9.17
C VAL A 10 -2.63 28.73 -10.48
N ASP A 11 -2.53 27.63 -11.22
CA ASP A 11 -3.18 27.46 -12.52
C ASP A 11 -4.69 27.16 -12.39
N HIS A 12 -5.15 26.65 -11.24
CA HIS A 12 -6.54 26.28 -10.96
C HIS A 12 -7.08 26.98 -9.70
N PRO A 13 -7.15 28.33 -9.69
CA PRO A 13 -7.50 29.11 -8.51
C PRO A 13 -8.90 28.86 -7.95
N GLU A 14 -9.82 28.31 -8.77
CA GLU A 14 -11.19 27.95 -8.38
C GLU A 14 -11.23 26.87 -7.28
N PHE A 15 -10.16 26.11 -7.09
CA PHE A 15 -10.06 25.09 -6.04
C PHE A 15 -9.50 25.61 -4.71
N ARG A 16 -9.10 26.88 -4.60
CA ARG A 16 -8.43 27.43 -3.40
C ARG A 16 -9.22 27.28 -2.11
N SER A 17 -10.55 27.41 -2.17
CA SER A 17 -11.42 27.26 -1.00
C SER A 17 -11.72 25.81 -0.65
N ASN A 18 -11.41 24.85 -1.53
CA ASN A 18 -11.84 23.47 -1.35
C ASN A 18 -11.05 22.79 -0.24
N PRO A 19 -11.71 22.00 0.63
CA PRO A 19 -11.05 21.05 1.52
C PRO A 19 -10.08 20.15 0.74
N LEU A 20 -8.80 20.22 1.08
CA LEU A 20 -7.77 19.35 0.52
C LEU A 20 -7.57 18.13 1.41
N TYR A 21 -7.57 16.95 0.79
CA TYR A 21 -7.12 15.71 1.39
C TYR A 21 -6.01 15.12 0.53
N ILE A 22 -4.95 14.65 1.16
CA ILE A 22 -3.85 13.97 0.47
C ILE A 22 -3.84 12.52 0.93
N GLY A 23 -3.93 11.60 -0.03
CA GLY A 23 -3.99 10.19 0.28
C GLY A 23 -3.17 9.33 -0.67
N GLY A 24 -3.07 8.06 -0.32
CA GLY A 24 -2.38 7.05 -1.11
C GLY A 24 -2.42 5.69 -0.44
N GLY A 25 -1.90 4.68 -1.12
CA GLY A 25 -1.82 3.33 -0.57
C GLY A 25 -0.46 2.70 -0.75
N SER A 26 -0.22 1.59 -0.04
CA SER A 26 1.05 0.87 -0.11
C SER A 26 2.24 1.77 0.21
N TYR A 27 3.25 1.83 -0.67
CA TYR A 27 4.44 2.65 -0.47
C TYR A 27 4.16 4.16 -0.32
N SER A 28 2.98 4.64 -0.72
CA SER A 28 2.60 6.03 -0.54
C SER A 28 2.62 6.49 0.92
N GLY A 29 2.53 5.61 1.93
CA GLY A 29 2.70 6.02 3.34
C GLY A 29 4.03 6.74 3.59
N ILE A 30 5.13 6.23 3.03
CA ILE A 30 6.48 6.81 3.09
C ILE A 30 6.53 8.22 2.48
N VAL A 31 5.66 8.50 1.50
CA VAL A 31 5.66 9.73 0.72
C VAL A 31 4.65 10.75 1.25
N VAL A 32 3.43 10.30 1.56
CA VAL A 32 2.29 11.15 1.92
C VAL A 32 2.50 11.77 3.29
N LEU A 33 3.02 11.03 4.27
CA LEU A 33 3.16 11.57 5.64
C LEU A 33 4.14 12.77 5.71
N PRO A 34 5.37 12.70 5.17
CA PRO A 34 6.25 13.87 5.12
C PRO A 34 5.67 15.02 4.27
N LEU A 35 4.99 14.69 3.18
CA LEU A 35 4.38 15.69 2.30
C LEU A 35 3.25 16.45 3.00
N VAL A 36 2.36 15.74 3.70
CA VAL A 36 1.26 16.33 4.46
C VAL A 36 1.80 17.19 5.60
N GLN A 37 2.80 16.72 6.34
CA GLN A 37 3.43 17.54 7.39
C GLN A 37 3.96 18.85 6.80
N LYS A 38 4.70 18.78 5.67
CA LYS A 38 5.23 19.99 5.02
C LYS A 38 4.13 20.94 4.55
N VAL A 39 3.04 20.42 3.98
CA VAL A 39 1.88 21.21 3.55
C VAL A 39 1.17 21.85 4.75
N TYR A 40 1.02 21.13 5.86
CA TYR A 40 0.40 21.63 7.09
C TYR A 40 1.22 22.77 7.73
N GLU A 41 2.54 22.64 7.81
CA GLU A 41 3.43 23.70 8.30
C GLU A 41 3.28 25.00 7.48
N ASP A 42 3.13 24.89 6.16
CA ASP A 42 2.95 26.05 5.29
C ASP A 42 1.52 26.63 5.35
N TYR A 43 0.52 25.79 5.61
CA TYR A 43 -0.85 26.22 5.90
C TYR A 43 -0.91 27.06 7.19
N GLU A 44 -0.28 26.61 8.27
CA GLU A 44 -0.23 27.32 9.55
C GLU A 44 0.50 28.66 9.46
N THR A 45 1.53 28.75 8.60
CA THR A 45 2.28 30.00 8.37
C THR A 45 1.63 30.92 7.34
N GLY A 46 0.53 30.51 6.70
CA GLY A 46 -0.20 31.31 5.72
C GLY A 46 0.57 31.51 4.40
N ARG A 47 1.45 30.57 4.03
CA ARG A 47 2.22 30.66 2.77
C ARG A 47 1.28 30.57 1.57
N SER A 48 1.39 31.53 0.65
CA SER A 48 0.57 31.57 -0.57
C SER A 48 1.18 30.77 -1.73
N PRO A 49 0.38 30.06 -2.55
CA PRO A 49 -1.06 29.81 -2.37
C PRO A 49 -1.33 28.87 -1.19
N ILE A 50 -2.32 29.20 -0.37
CA ILE A 50 -2.70 28.39 0.78
C ILE A 50 -3.38 27.11 0.29
N LEU A 51 -2.79 25.97 0.61
CA LEU A 51 -3.41 24.66 0.44
C LEU A 51 -4.30 24.39 1.66
N ASN A 52 -5.62 24.44 1.49
CA ASN A 52 -6.60 24.24 2.58
C ASN A 52 -6.67 22.77 3.05
N ILE A 53 -5.56 22.26 3.62
CA ILE A 53 -5.41 20.87 4.05
C ILE A 53 -6.31 20.56 5.25
N GLN A 54 -7.13 19.52 5.11
CA GLN A 54 -8.10 19.10 6.12
C GLN A 54 -7.82 17.70 6.66
N GLY A 55 -7.00 16.92 5.96
CA GLY A 55 -6.70 15.56 6.38
C GLY A 55 -5.93 14.71 5.39
N LEU A 56 -5.78 13.45 5.77
CA LEU A 56 -5.11 12.42 4.98
C LEU A 56 -5.88 11.10 5.00
N VAL A 57 -5.72 10.32 3.94
CA VAL A 57 -6.33 8.99 3.78
C VAL A 57 -5.29 8.00 3.29
N LEU A 58 -5.03 6.96 4.07
CA LEU A 58 -4.01 5.96 3.79
C LEU A 58 -4.61 4.55 3.71
N ALA A 59 -4.28 3.84 2.63
CA ALA A 59 -4.81 2.52 2.29
C ALA A 59 -3.70 1.45 2.35
N SER A 60 -3.72 0.56 3.34
CA SER A 60 -2.62 -0.38 3.64
C SER A 60 -1.24 0.29 3.50
N PRO A 61 -0.95 1.38 4.24
CA PRO A 61 0.26 2.15 4.03
C PRO A 61 1.49 1.44 4.60
N ARG A 62 2.64 1.55 3.91
CA ARG A 62 3.93 1.34 4.57
C ARG A 62 4.22 2.49 5.52
N LEU A 63 4.43 2.16 6.79
CA LEU A 63 4.71 3.13 7.85
C LEU A 63 6.07 2.89 8.49
N ASP A 64 6.45 1.62 8.62
CA ASP A 64 7.72 1.20 9.19
C ASP A 64 8.15 -0.12 8.55
N SER A 65 9.29 -0.11 7.86
CA SER A 65 9.74 -1.23 7.06
C SER A 65 10.04 -2.48 7.89
N PHE A 66 10.47 -2.31 9.14
CA PHE A 66 10.70 -3.44 10.04
C PHE A 66 9.35 -4.02 10.47
N MET A 67 8.44 -3.20 11.02
CA MET A 67 7.13 -3.66 11.49
C MET A 67 6.29 -4.28 10.38
N ASP A 68 6.27 -3.67 9.19
CA ASP A 68 5.51 -4.15 8.04
C ASP A 68 5.96 -5.54 7.58
N ASN A 69 7.26 -5.86 7.69
CA ASN A 69 7.78 -7.17 7.31
C ASN A 69 7.73 -8.17 8.48
N ASN A 70 8.03 -7.73 9.70
CA ASN A 70 8.07 -8.58 10.88
C ASN A 70 6.68 -9.15 11.21
N THR A 71 5.61 -8.38 11.01
CA THR A 71 4.24 -8.83 11.28
C THR A 71 3.70 -9.86 10.29
N LYS A 72 4.40 -10.17 9.19
CA LYS A 72 3.94 -11.16 8.20
C LYS A 72 3.84 -12.57 8.76
N VAL A 73 4.74 -12.97 9.66
CA VAL A 73 4.70 -14.29 10.31
C VAL A 73 3.44 -14.44 11.17
N GLU A 74 3.12 -13.41 11.96
CA GLU A 74 1.89 -13.39 12.77
C GLU A 74 0.64 -13.37 11.89
N PHE A 75 0.65 -12.58 10.82
CA PHE A 75 -0.45 -12.54 9.85
C PHE A 75 -0.69 -13.93 9.22
N ALA A 76 0.37 -14.62 8.80
CA ALA A 76 0.27 -15.95 8.22
C ALA A 76 -0.36 -16.94 9.20
N HIS A 77 -0.01 -16.87 10.49
CA HIS A 77 -0.63 -17.68 11.51
C HIS A 77 -2.13 -17.35 11.70
N GLN A 78 -2.49 -16.07 11.82
CA GLN A 78 -3.89 -15.64 11.96
C GLN A 78 -4.77 -16.01 10.76
N ARG A 79 -4.15 -16.20 9.59
CA ARG A 79 -4.81 -16.63 8.35
C ARG A 79 -4.66 -18.11 8.06
N THR A 80 -4.24 -18.92 9.04
CA THR A 80 -4.11 -20.39 8.92
C THR A 80 -3.19 -20.84 7.78
N LEU A 81 -2.23 -19.99 7.39
CA LEU A 81 -1.24 -20.29 6.35
C LEU A 81 -0.05 -21.09 6.89
N ILE A 82 0.16 -21.04 8.20
CA ILE A 82 1.13 -21.87 8.94
C ILE A 82 0.47 -22.49 10.17
N SER A 83 1.03 -23.59 10.66
CA SER A 83 0.51 -24.27 11.86
C SER A 83 0.89 -23.53 13.14
N ASN A 84 0.15 -23.78 14.22
CA ASN A 84 0.43 -23.21 15.53
C ASN A 84 1.80 -23.69 16.06
N GLU A 85 2.18 -24.95 15.79
CA GLU A 85 3.48 -25.50 16.17
C GLU A 85 4.63 -24.74 15.51
N LEU A 86 4.52 -24.45 14.21
CA LEU A 86 5.52 -23.67 13.50
C LEU A 86 5.57 -22.23 13.99
N TYR A 87 4.40 -21.61 14.25
CA TYR A 87 4.33 -20.24 14.77
C TYR A 87 4.98 -20.11 16.16
N GLU A 88 4.71 -21.03 17.08
CA GLU A 88 5.34 -21.00 18.41
C GLU A 88 6.83 -21.32 18.34
N SER A 89 7.24 -22.25 17.46
CA SER A 89 8.66 -22.58 17.24
C SER A 89 9.43 -21.38 16.70
N ILE A 90 8.95 -20.75 15.62
CA ILE A 90 9.63 -19.60 15.00
C ILE A 90 9.67 -18.41 15.95
N LYS A 91 8.59 -18.15 16.68
CA LYS A 91 8.53 -17.07 17.67
C LYS A 91 9.55 -17.26 18.79
N SER A 92 9.69 -18.49 19.29
CA SER A 92 10.68 -18.83 20.31
C SER A 92 12.11 -18.82 19.78
N ASN A 93 12.36 -19.43 18.63
CA ASN A 93 13.72 -19.61 18.11
C ASN A 93 14.28 -18.30 17.52
N CYS A 94 13.43 -17.45 16.95
CA CYS A 94 13.82 -16.16 16.37
C CYS A 94 13.66 -14.96 17.33
N ASN A 95 13.22 -15.18 18.57
CA ASN A 95 12.99 -14.11 19.56
C ASN A 95 12.06 -12.98 19.06
N GLY A 96 11.14 -13.29 18.14
CA GLY A 96 10.20 -12.32 17.56
C GLY A 96 10.79 -11.35 16.52
N ASP A 97 12.07 -11.50 16.11
CA ASP A 97 12.65 -10.80 14.97
C ASP A 97 12.76 -11.76 13.77
N TYR A 98 11.91 -11.54 12.77
CA TYR A 98 11.82 -12.32 11.56
C TYR A 98 12.40 -11.56 10.34
N VAL A 99 13.06 -10.43 10.57
CA VAL A 99 13.64 -9.57 9.52
C VAL A 99 15.16 -9.61 9.59
N ASN A 100 15.74 -9.45 10.78
CA ASN A 100 17.18 -9.45 11.02
C ASN A 100 17.63 -10.80 11.57
N LEU A 101 17.52 -11.84 10.75
CA LEU A 101 17.85 -13.21 11.15
C LEU A 101 19.37 -13.38 11.35
N ASP A 102 19.76 -13.95 12.49
CA ASP A 102 21.16 -14.35 12.74
C ASP A 102 21.45 -15.67 12.00
N PRO A 103 22.38 -15.69 11.02
CA PRO A 103 22.73 -16.91 10.28
C PRO A 103 23.29 -18.03 11.16
N ASN A 104 23.81 -17.70 12.35
CA ASN A 104 24.32 -18.70 13.30
C ASN A 104 23.20 -19.36 14.12
N ASN A 105 22.02 -18.74 14.19
CA ASN A 105 20.86 -19.32 14.84
C ASN A 105 20.15 -20.31 13.90
N THR A 106 20.73 -21.51 13.78
CA THR A 106 20.28 -22.53 12.83
C THR A 106 18.83 -22.97 13.04
N LYS A 107 18.32 -22.92 14.28
CA LYS A 107 16.92 -23.22 14.59
C LYS A 107 15.99 -22.17 14.00
N CYS A 108 16.29 -20.89 14.21
CA CYS A 108 15.51 -19.81 13.64
C CYS A 108 15.56 -19.83 12.11
N MET A 109 16.75 -20.05 11.52
CA MET A 109 16.89 -20.16 10.07
C MET A 109 16.04 -21.31 9.51
N SER A 110 16.09 -22.49 10.12
CA SER A 110 15.29 -23.65 9.70
C SER A 110 13.78 -23.40 9.81
N ASP A 111 13.33 -22.76 10.90
CA ASP A 111 11.91 -22.44 11.08
C ASP A 111 11.44 -21.37 10.09
N TYR A 112 12.26 -20.36 9.84
CA TYR A 112 11.95 -19.30 8.88
C TYR A 112 11.95 -19.85 7.44
N GLU A 113 12.87 -20.75 7.09
CA GLU A 113 12.86 -21.46 5.80
C GLU A 113 11.57 -22.26 5.62
N ALA A 114 11.14 -23.02 6.63
CA ALA A 114 9.87 -23.74 6.60
C ALA A 114 8.67 -22.80 6.42
N TYR A 115 8.65 -21.66 7.10
CA TYR A 115 7.66 -20.60 6.89
C TYR A 115 7.68 -20.10 5.45
N THR A 116 8.84 -19.76 4.90
CA THR A 116 8.96 -19.22 3.53
C THR A 116 8.47 -20.19 2.47
N GLU A 117 8.73 -21.50 2.62
CA GLU A 117 8.24 -22.51 1.67
C GLU A 117 6.71 -22.66 1.72
N LEU A 118 6.09 -22.56 2.90
CA LEU A 118 4.63 -22.63 3.03
C LEU A 118 3.92 -21.43 2.38
N VAL A 119 4.50 -20.24 2.44
CA VAL A 119 3.88 -19.01 1.91
C VAL A 119 4.35 -18.65 0.49
N ARG A 120 5.28 -19.42 -0.08
CA ARG A 120 5.94 -19.14 -1.37
C ARG A 120 4.98 -18.91 -2.53
N TYR A 121 3.85 -19.61 -2.55
CA TYR A 121 2.89 -19.62 -3.67
C TYR A 121 1.64 -18.78 -3.40
N ILE A 122 1.69 -17.89 -2.40
CA ILE A 122 0.60 -17.02 -2.01
C ILE A 122 0.74 -15.67 -2.73
N ASN A 123 -0.38 -15.10 -3.18
CA ASN A 123 -0.41 -13.71 -3.60
C ASN A 123 -0.41 -12.82 -2.36
N GLU A 124 0.74 -12.22 -2.01
CA GLU A 124 0.84 -11.40 -0.82
C GLU A 124 -0.09 -10.17 -0.82
N TYR A 125 -0.50 -9.66 -1.98
CA TYR A 125 -1.40 -8.50 -2.04
C TYR A 125 -2.87 -8.85 -1.78
N GLN A 126 -3.23 -10.12 -1.94
CA GLN A 126 -4.57 -10.64 -1.72
C GLN A 126 -4.48 -12.17 -1.59
N ILE A 127 -4.39 -12.67 -0.35
CA ILE A 127 -4.08 -14.09 -0.08
C ILE A 127 -5.10 -15.09 -0.61
N LEU A 128 -6.32 -14.65 -0.93
CA LEU A 128 -7.36 -15.50 -1.52
C LEU A 128 -7.32 -15.55 -3.05
N GLU A 129 -6.46 -14.74 -3.68
CA GLU A 129 -6.26 -14.75 -5.13
C GLU A 129 -5.07 -15.63 -5.55
N PRO A 130 -5.08 -16.19 -6.77
CA PRO A 130 -3.94 -16.95 -7.30
C PRO A 130 -2.65 -16.11 -7.38
N SER A 131 -1.51 -16.74 -7.10
CA SER A 131 -0.18 -16.15 -7.37
C SER A 131 0.16 -16.25 -8.86
N CYS A 132 0.14 -15.10 -9.53
CA CYS A 132 0.25 -14.99 -10.99
C CYS A 132 1.67 -15.08 -11.54
N VAL A 133 2.67 -15.05 -10.66
CA VAL A 133 4.09 -15.28 -11.03
C VAL A 133 4.34 -16.76 -11.34
N ILE A 134 3.54 -17.67 -10.74
CA ILE A 134 3.77 -19.13 -10.77
C ILE A 134 2.63 -19.88 -11.48
N ALA A 135 1.44 -19.27 -11.61
CA ALA A 135 0.40 -19.80 -12.48
C ALA A 135 0.98 -19.99 -13.91
N PRO A 136 0.77 -21.16 -14.55
CA PRO A 136 1.37 -21.43 -15.85
C PRO A 136 1.02 -20.30 -16.83
N LYS A 137 2.05 -19.78 -17.50
CA LYS A 137 1.99 -18.72 -18.53
C LYS A 137 1.28 -19.20 -19.82
N GLU A 138 0.19 -19.94 -19.73
CA GLU A 138 -0.62 -20.29 -20.90
C GLU A 138 -1.32 -19.06 -21.51
N ASN A 139 -1.36 -17.92 -20.81
CA ASN A 139 -2.08 -16.73 -21.27
C ASN A 139 -1.25 -15.67 -22.03
N GLN A 140 0.06 -15.87 -22.25
CA GLN A 140 0.83 -14.91 -23.07
C GLN A 140 0.53 -15.00 -24.59
N ARG A 141 -0.22 -16.02 -25.05
CA ARG A 141 -0.64 -16.16 -26.46
C ARG A 141 -2.00 -15.57 -26.79
N ILE A 142 -2.79 -15.10 -25.82
CA ILE A 142 -4.19 -14.69 -26.06
C ILE A 142 -4.32 -13.18 -26.35
N LEU A 143 -3.27 -12.39 -26.10
CA LEU A 143 -3.30 -10.93 -26.31
C LEU A 143 -3.25 -10.48 -27.79
N SER A 144 -3.04 -11.38 -28.76
CA SER A 144 -2.87 -11.00 -30.16
C SER A 144 -4.01 -11.37 -31.11
N GLN A 145 -5.03 -12.15 -30.69
CA GLN A 145 -6.00 -12.67 -31.66
C GLN A 145 -7.49 -12.44 -31.39
N GLU A 146 -7.98 -12.15 -30.18
CA GLU A 146 -9.43 -12.15 -29.95
C GLU A 146 -9.97 -11.07 -29.01
N LEU A 147 -9.79 -9.79 -29.40
CA LEU A 147 -10.56 -8.68 -28.82
C LEU A 147 -12.04 -8.65 -29.26
N ASN A 148 -12.48 -9.57 -30.13
CA ASN A 148 -13.84 -9.61 -30.68
C ASN A 148 -14.85 -10.44 -29.87
N TYR A 149 -14.45 -11.10 -28.77
CA TYR A 149 -15.33 -12.00 -27.99
C TYR A 149 -15.23 -11.78 -26.48
N ILE A 150 -15.16 -10.53 -26.01
CA ILE A 150 -15.22 -10.23 -24.58
C ILE A 150 -16.69 -10.28 -24.09
N HIS A 151 -17.27 -11.48 -24.10
CA HIS A 151 -18.41 -11.82 -23.27
C HIS A 151 -18.01 -12.97 -22.33
N GLN A 152 -17.54 -12.56 -21.15
CA GLN A 152 -17.46 -13.31 -19.90
C GLN A 152 -16.52 -14.54 -19.83
N THR A 153 -15.73 -14.53 -18.75
CA THR A 153 -15.01 -15.65 -18.08
C THR A 153 -13.51 -15.81 -18.34
N LYS A 154 -12.75 -15.81 -17.22
CA LYS A 154 -11.34 -16.20 -17.01
C LYS A 154 -10.21 -15.17 -17.19
N PHE A 155 -10.32 -14.00 -16.56
CA PHE A 155 -9.11 -13.46 -15.93
C PHE A 155 -8.86 -14.30 -14.67
N ARG A 156 -7.86 -15.19 -14.74
CA ARG A 156 -7.45 -16.02 -13.59
C ARG A 156 -6.61 -15.21 -12.61
N CYS A 157 -6.08 -14.08 -13.09
CA CYS A 157 -5.08 -13.28 -12.41
C CYS A 157 -5.45 -11.81 -12.42
N ARG A 158 -5.35 -11.15 -11.26
CA ARG A 158 -5.55 -9.70 -11.14
C ARG A 158 -4.60 -8.92 -12.05
N ASP A 159 -3.41 -9.45 -12.28
CA ASP A 159 -2.41 -8.87 -13.18
C ASP A 159 -2.89 -8.74 -14.64
N ASP A 160 -3.81 -9.58 -15.09
CA ASP A 160 -4.37 -9.50 -16.45
C ASP A 160 -5.12 -8.16 -16.65
N LEU A 161 -5.76 -7.64 -15.59
CA LEU A 161 -6.45 -6.36 -15.63
C LEU A 161 -5.47 -5.18 -15.73
N TYR A 162 -4.26 -5.32 -15.17
CA TYR A 162 -3.24 -4.28 -15.29
C TYR A 162 -2.71 -4.18 -16.73
N ALA A 163 -2.60 -5.30 -17.44
CA ALA A 163 -2.19 -5.32 -18.84
C ALA A 163 -3.20 -4.56 -19.74
N ILE A 164 -4.50 -4.69 -19.46
CA ILE A 164 -5.54 -3.92 -20.16
C ILE A 164 -5.35 -2.41 -19.91
N GLY A 165 -5.06 -2.02 -18.67
CA GLY A 165 -4.78 -0.63 -18.32
C GLY A 165 -3.56 -0.08 -19.05
N GLU A 166 -2.49 -0.86 -19.19
CA GLU A 166 -1.30 -0.47 -19.95
C GLU A 166 -1.59 -0.37 -21.46
N LEU A 167 -2.35 -1.29 -22.04
CA LEU A 167 -2.77 -1.20 -23.44
C LEU A 167 -3.58 0.08 -23.70
N TRP A 168 -4.56 0.36 -22.84
CA TRP A 168 -5.38 1.58 -22.93
C TRP A 168 -4.51 2.84 -22.80
N ALA A 169 -3.61 2.91 -21.82
CA ALA A 169 -2.78 4.09 -21.58
C ALA A 169 -1.73 4.34 -22.67
N ASN A 170 -1.39 3.30 -23.46
CA ASN A 170 -0.45 3.38 -24.57
C ASN A 170 -1.12 3.54 -25.94
N ASP A 171 -2.45 3.56 -26.01
CA ASP A 171 -3.16 3.89 -27.23
C ASP A 171 -2.87 5.36 -27.64
N PRO A 172 -2.42 5.63 -28.88
CA PRO A 172 -2.07 6.99 -29.31
C PRO A 172 -3.25 7.98 -29.25
N HIS A 173 -4.48 7.52 -29.49
CA HIS A 173 -5.68 8.35 -29.36
C HIS A 173 -5.95 8.69 -27.90
N VAL A 174 -5.74 7.74 -26.98
CA VAL A 174 -5.83 7.98 -25.53
C VAL A 174 -4.75 8.95 -25.08
N GLN A 175 -3.49 8.75 -25.47
CA GLN A 175 -2.39 9.66 -25.12
C GLN A 175 -2.65 11.09 -25.63
N LYS A 176 -3.17 11.22 -26.87
CA LYS A 176 -3.57 12.52 -27.43
C LYS A 176 -4.71 13.15 -26.64
N ALA A 177 -5.73 12.38 -26.26
CA ALA A 177 -6.85 12.86 -25.46
C ALA A 177 -6.43 13.31 -24.05
N LEU A 178 -5.48 12.61 -23.43
CA LEU A 178 -4.86 12.96 -22.15
C LEU A 178 -3.80 14.06 -22.26
N GLN A 179 -3.56 14.59 -23.47
CA GLN A 179 -2.57 15.64 -23.76
C GLN A 179 -1.15 15.25 -23.31
N VAL A 180 -0.79 13.97 -23.44
CA VAL A 180 0.58 13.50 -23.20
C VAL A 180 1.49 14.15 -24.23
N ARG A 181 2.54 14.83 -23.76
CA ARG A 181 3.50 15.52 -24.63
C ARG A 181 4.35 14.51 -25.39
N GLU A 182 4.27 14.59 -26.72
CA GLU A 182 5.05 13.73 -27.62
C GLU A 182 6.56 13.85 -27.35
N GLY A 183 7.28 12.73 -27.39
CA GLY A 183 8.72 12.66 -27.13
C GLY A 183 9.15 12.76 -25.67
N THR A 184 8.22 12.89 -24.70
CA THR A 184 8.57 12.92 -23.26
C THR A 184 8.60 11.56 -22.59
N LYS A 185 7.82 10.61 -23.11
CA LYS A 185 7.77 9.21 -22.70
C LYS A 185 7.45 8.32 -23.88
N ASP A 186 8.22 7.25 -24.03
CA ASP A 186 8.03 6.29 -25.11
C ASP A 186 6.89 5.30 -24.82
N HIS A 187 6.75 4.91 -23.56
CA HIS A 187 5.78 3.91 -23.12
C HIS A 187 5.35 4.17 -21.68
N PHE A 188 4.04 4.10 -21.43
CA PHE A 188 3.48 4.08 -20.08
C PHE A 188 3.62 2.68 -19.49
N GLN A 189 4.25 2.59 -18.32
CA GLN A 189 4.34 1.38 -17.52
C GLN A 189 3.75 1.67 -16.14
N ARG A 190 2.84 0.80 -15.66
CA ARG A 190 2.12 1.02 -14.39
C ARG A 190 3.09 1.07 -13.20
N CYS A 191 4.06 0.17 -13.17
CA CYS A 191 5.09 0.11 -12.13
C CYS A 191 6.47 -0.08 -12.77
N ASN A 192 7.27 0.99 -12.81
CA ASN A 192 8.64 0.90 -13.26
C ASN A 192 9.55 0.32 -12.16
N ARG A 193 9.72 -1.01 -12.18
CA ARG A 193 10.59 -1.72 -11.23
C ARG A 193 12.09 -1.56 -11.51
N SER A 194 12.45 -1.03 -12.67
CA SER A 194 13.83 -0.73 -13.06
C SER A 194 14.26 0.68 -12.67
N ALA A 195 13.35 1.50 -12.13
CA ALA A 195 13.67 2.83 -11.67
C ALA A 195 14.72 2.78 -10.56
N ALA A 196 15.79 3.54 -10.72
CA ALA A 196 16.76 3.75 -9.65
C ALA A 196 16.06 4.46 -8.49
N TYR A 197 15.85 3.73 -7.40
CA TYR A 197 15.24 4.25 -6.18
C TYR A 197 16.04 3.78 -4.97
N THR A 198 16.43 4.73 -4.13
CA THR A 198 17.16 4.45 -2.88
C THR A 198 16.17 4.36 -1.73
N TRP A 199 16.11 3.20 -1.08
CA TRP A 199 15.23 2.92 0.06
C TRP A 199 15.88 3.41 1.37
N ASN A 200 15.90 4.73 1.57
CA ASN A 200 16.60 5.37 2.69
C ASN A 200 15.68 5.95 3.78
N VAL A 201 14.36 5.76 3.65
CA VAL A 201 13.38 6.16 4.67
C VAL A 201 12.80 4.89 5.29
N PRO A 202 13.40 4.37 6.39
CA PRO A 202 12.97 3.11 6.98
C PRO A 202 11.61 3.22 7.69
N SER A 203 11.30 4.40 8.23
CA SER A 203 10.12 4.65 9.04
C SER A 203 9.62 6.09 8.87
N VAL A 204 8.29 6.25 8.86
CA VAL A 204 7.59 7.54 8.85
C VAL A 204 6.62 7.70 10.03
N VAL A 205 6.73 6.83 11.03
CA VAL A 205 5.88 6.85 12.24
C VAL A 205 5.96 8.20 12.97
N GLN A 206 7.15 8.83 13.01
CA GLN A 206 7.30 10.15 13.63
C GLN A 206 6.45 11.23 12.94
N TYR A 207 6.34 11.19 11.61
CA TYR A 207 5.47 12.12 10.88
C TYR A 207 4.02 11.89 11.26
N LEU A 208 3.57 10.63 11.30
CA LEU A 208 2.22 10.30 11.76
C LEU A 208 1.95 10.83 13.17
N HIS A 209 2.89 10.63 14.12
CA HIS A 209 2.80 11.16 15.47
C HIS A 209 2.76 12.70 15.53
N ASN A 210 3.52 13.40 14.67
CA ASN A 210 3.45 14.86 14.62
C ASN A 210 2.05 15.32 14.17
N LEU A 211 1.49 14.64 13.17
CA LEU A 211 0.18 14.98 12.62
C LEU A 211 -0.97 14.69 13.60
N THR A 212 -0.82 13.80 14.59
CA THR A 212 -1.84 13.59 15.62
C THR A 212 -2.00 14.79 16.58
N ASN A 213 -1.02 15.70 16.62
CA ASN A 213 -1.10 16.94 17.41
C ASN A 213 -1.76 18.10 16.66
N THR A 214 -2.30 17.84 15.46
CA THR A 214 -2.96 18.83 14.61
C THR A 214 -4.47 18.64 14.62
N ASN A 215 -5.20 19.59 14.02
CA ASN A 215 -6.65 19.47 13.82
C ASN A 215 -7.02 18.63 12.57
N MET A 216 -6.05 17.97 11.93
CA MET A 216 -6.29 17.19 10.72
C MET A 216 -7.01 15.87 11.00
N ARG A 217 -7.92 15.51 10.10
CA ARG A 217 -8.55 14.19 10.09
C ARG A 217 -7.64 13.18 9.41
N SER A 218 -7.40 12.06 10.06
CA SER A 218 -6.61 10.96 9.49
C SER A 218 -7.45 9.70 9.41
N LEU A 219 -7.49 9.08 8.23
CA LEU A 219 -8.08 7.75 8.04
C LEU A 219 -6.97 6.80 7.58
N ILE A 220 -6.68 5.79 8.38
CA ILE A 220 -5.85 4.65 7.98
C ILE A 220 -6.76 3.44 7.91
N TYR A 221 -6.92 2.87 6.73
CA TYR A 221 -7.66 1.62 6.56
C TYR A 221 -6.74 0.58 5.92
N CYS A 222 -6.85 -0.65 6.39
CA CYS A 222 -6.08 -1.78 5.88
C CYS A 222 -7.05 -2.88 5.50
N THR A 223 -6.82 -3.54 4.36
CA THR A 223 -7.52 -4.79 4.08
C THR A 223 -6.93 -5.89 4.95
N ASP A 224 -7.79 -6.79 5.40
CA ASP A 224 -7.42 -7.87 6.29
C ASP A 224 -6.82 -9.08 5.53
N LEU A 225 -6.74 -8.99 4.19
CA LEU A 225 -6.22 -10.00 3.28
C LEU A 225 -4.90 -9.62 2.58
N ASP A 226 -4.32 -8.46 2.90
CA ASP A 226 -3.03 -8.00 2.40
C ASP A 226 -1.90 -8.46 3.33
N MET A 227 -1.16 -9.46 2.90
CA MET A 227 0.04 -9.95 3.57
C MET A 227 1.29 -9.13 3.21
N SER A 228 1.25 -8.35 2.12
CA SER A 228 2.39 -7.53 1.69
C SER A 228 2.66 -6.39 2.68
N ILE A 229 1.58 -5.86 3.27
CA ILE A 229 1.55 -4.88 4.35
C ILE A 229 0.42 -5.28 5.31
N PRO A 230 0.69 -6.20 6.25
CA PRO A 230 -0.31 -6.69 7.19
C PRO A 230 -0.94 -5.56 8.00
N TYR A 231 -2.27 -5.59 8.16
CA TYR A 231 -2.98 -4.63 9.01
C TYR A 231 -2.45 -4.61 10.46
N LEU A 232 -1.86 -5.73 10.91
CA LEU A 232 -1.21 -5.87 12.22
C LEU A 232 -0.09 -4.84 12.45
N SER A 233 0.66 -4.48 11.40
CA SER A 233 1.68 -3.43 11.49
C SER A 233 1.05 -2.08 11.80
N SER A 234 0.09 -1.65 10.98
CA SER A 234 -0.62 -0.38 11.17
C SER A 234 -1.35 -0.33 12.51
N LEU A 235 -1.99 -1.43 12.93
CA LEU A 235 -2.66 -1.53 14.23
C LEU A 235 -1.68 -1.37 15.40
N SER A 236 -0.51 -2.02 15.31
CA SER A 236 0.53 -1.92 16.34
C SER A 236 1.11 -0.50 16.43
N ILE A 237 1.37 0.12 15.28
CA ILE A 237 1.85 1.50 15.19
C ILE A 237 0.82 2.47 15.77
N VAL A 238 -0.45 2.38 15.38
CA VAL A 238 -1.51 3.27 15.92
C VAL A 238 -1.66 3.10 17.42
N LYS A 239 -1.59 1.86 17.94
CA LYS A 239 -1.59 1.61 19.39
C LYS A 239 -0.38 2.26 20.09
N SER A 240 0.79 2.26 19.46
CA SER A 240 2.00 2.86 20.02
C SER A 240 1.94 4.39 20.15
N LEU A 241 1.05 5.06 19.39
CA LEU A 241 0.82 6.50 19.50
C LEU A 241 0.10 6.90 20.79
N ASN A 242 -0.44 5.94 21.55
CA ASN A 242 -1.09 6.15 22.84
C ASN A 242 -2.18 7.24 22.81
N LEU A 243 -2.97 7.26 21.73
CA LEU A 243 -4.07 8.20 21.55
C LEU A 243 -5.24 7.86 22.46
N LYS A 244 -6.02 8.86 22.84
CA LYS A 244 -7.27 8.66 23.57
C LYS A 244 -8.31 8.02 22.65
N PHE A 245 -8.88 6.91 23.07
CA PHE A 245 -10.01 6.29 22.38
C PHE A 245 -11.29 7.07 22.66
N ASP A 246 -11.92 7.58 21.60
CA ASP A 246 -13.24 8.19 21.70
C ASP A 246 -14.36 7.14 21.73
N MET A 247 -14.13 5.98 21.11
CA MET A 247 -15.06 4.85 21.04
C MET A 247 -14.32 3.52 21.16
N THR A 248 -15.01 2.49 21.66
CA THR A 248 -14.52 1.11 21.62
C THR A 248 -14.69 0.54 20.22
N TRP A 249 -13.74 -0.28 19.76
CA TRP A 249 -13.82 -0.98 18.47
C TRP A 249 -15.21 -1.58 18.20
N HIS A 250 -15.78 -1.23 17.05
CA HIS A 250 -17.11 -1.68 16.66
C HIS A 250 -17.20 -1.94 15.14
N PRO A 251 -18.16 -2.75 14.68
CA PRO A 251 -18.32 -2.96 13.25
C PRO A 251 -18.75 -1.68 12.55
N TRP A 252 -18.31 -1.51 11.29
CA TRP A 252 -18.90 -0.56 10.35
C TRP A 252 -19.59 -1.33 9.22
N PHE A 253 -20.59 -0.70 8.60
CA PHE A 253 -21.54 -1.38 7.71
C PHE A 253 -21.61 -0.73 6.34
N VAL A 254 -21.80 -1.56 5.31
CA VAL A 254 -22.17 -1.16 3.94
C VAL A 254 -23.37 -2.00 3.55
N ASP A 255 -24.45 -1.36 3.10
CA ASP A 255 -25.69 -2.03 2.66
C ASP A 255 -26.22 -3.07 3.67
N GLY A 256 -26.09 -2.76 4.97
CA GLY A 256 -26.54 -3.62 6.07
C GLY A 256 -25.62 -4.82 6.37
N GLN A 257 -24.48 -4.94 5.70
CA GLN A 257 -23.47 -5.98 5.96
C GLN A 257 -22.27 -5.40 6.69
N VAL A 258 -21.69 -6.18 7.60
CA VAL A 258 -20.44 -5.80 8.27
C VAL A 258 -19.34 -5.73 7.22
N ALA A 259 -18.76 -4.55 7.06
CA ALA A 259 -17.69 -4.29 6.10
C ALA A 259 -16.29 -4.27 6.76
N GLY A 260 -16.24 -4.17 8.09
CA GLY A 260 -15.01 -4.30 8.86
C GLY A 260 -15.17 -3.80 10.30
N LEU A 261 -14.04 -3.54 10.94
CA LEU A 261 -13.93 -3.05 12.32
C LEU A 261 -13.27 -1.66 12.32
N VAL A 262 -13.79 -0.73 13.13
CA VAL A 262 -13.27 0.64 13.30
C VAL A 262 -13.25 1.04 14.77
#